data_AF-A0A521VAX2-F1
#
_entry.id   AF-A0A521VAX2-F1
#
_cell.length_a   1.000
_cell.length_b   1.000
_cell.length_c   1.000
_cell.angle_alpha   90.00
_cell.angle_beta   90.00
_cell.angle_gamma   90.00
#
_symmetry.space_group_name_H-M   'P 1'
#
loop_
_entity.id
_entity.type
_entity.pdbx_description
1 polymer ?
#
loop_
_entity_poly.entity_id
_entity_poly.type
_entity_poly.pdbx_seq_one_letter_code
_entity_poly.pdbx_strand_id
1 'polypeptide(L)'
;EWRDAASDAMKGGAGAFRDALAVEFPSDPKGGIPFFGMGEPNRPVTIYQWKSDWQPARDNDVDEKYPNMVVDWYPFSGRSPGEIAEAADYGGKEGDKAFLTSWAAGNTLGDPALQAQRSVEKLVARGFGTITPVADRQQDGEANAVWKNGIWMAVLSMPRAQEKFTFARGQTVPVAFAAWDGAKSERGGEKAVSTWYFLSLEQPVSAFTYVAPLLAVAGVAAVELAGLRGLRARKSPAGTHRSSGAALRGWIANFRAQLTRRGKRGD
;
A
#
# COMPACT_ATOMS: atom_id res chain seq x y z
N GLU A 1 -3.17 7.01 -15.91
CA GLU A 1 -3.20 7.26 -17.37
C GLU A 1 -3.37 8.76 -17.59
N TRP A 2 -2.74 9.33 -18.61
CA TRP A 2 -2.99 10.72 -19.01
C TRP A 2 -2.92 10.86 -20.53
N ARG A 3 -3.58 11.89 -21.06
CA ARG A 3 -3.54 12.21 -22.49
C ARG A 3 -2.27 12.99 -22.78
N ASP A 4 -1.55 12.55 -23.80
CA ASP A 4 -0.32 13.18 -24.25
C ASP A 4 -0.17 13.00 -25.75
N ALA A 5 0.03 14.10 -26.48
CA ALA A 5 0.12 14.07 -27.93
C ALA A 5 1.43 13.45 -28.43
N ALA A 6 2.47 13.44 -27.60
CA ALA A 6 3.76 12.85 -27.89
C ALA A 6 4.15 11.87 -26.77
N SER A 7 5.05 10.93 -27.06
CA SER A 7 5.61 10.06 -26.03
C SER A 7 6.91 10.62 -25.44
N ASP A 8 7.61 11.52 -26.12
CA ASP A 8 8.81 12.20 -25.61
C ASP A 8 9.83 11.32 -24.84
N ALA A 9 9.90 10.04 -25.22
CA ALA A 9 10.69 9.01 -24.56
C ALA A 9 12.12 8.92 -25.11
N MET A 10 12.42 9.67 -26.17
CA MET A 10 13.65 9.58 -26.96
C MET A 10 14.19 10.97 -27.28
N LYS A 11 15.00 11.53 -26.37
CA LYS A 11 15.40 12.94 -26.44
C LYS A 11 16.89 13.15 -26.16
N GLY A 12 17.76 12.67 -27.06
CA GLY A 12 19.19 13.04 -27.12
C GLY A 12 19.48 14.45 -27.63
N GLY A 13 18.55 15.41 -27.49
CA GLY A 13 18.72 16.79 -27.98
C GLY A 13 18.63 17.80 -26.85
N ALA A 14 19.50 18.81 -26.84
CA ALA A 14 19.61 19.79 -25.75
C ALA A 14 18.32 20.60 -25.47
N GLY A 15 17.42 20.73 -26.46
CA GLY A 15 16.14 21.44 -26.33
C GLY A 15 14.94 20.52 -26.08
N ALA A 16 15.18 19.26 -25.75
CA ALA A 16 14.14 18.25 -25.72
C ALA A 16 13.87 17.82 -24.26
N PHE A 17 12.61 17.92 -23.83
CA PHE A 17 12.17 17.59 -22.47
C PHE A 17 11.39 16.27 -22.43
N ARG A 18 11.63 15.47 -21.40
CA ARG A 18 10.99 14.16 -21.21
C ARG A 18 9.60 14.30 -20.59
N ASP A 19 8.75 13.31 -20.84
CA ASP A 19 7.57 13.10 -20.01
C ASP A 19 7.97 12.46 -18.68
N ALA A 20 7.23 12.80 -17.63
CA ALA A 20 7.45 12.21 -16.32
C ALA A 20 6.15 12.13 -15.52
N LEU A 21 6.13 11.20 -14.57
CA LEU A 21 5.05 11.03 -13.61
C LEU A 21 5.68 10.85 -12.23
N ALA A 22 5.13 11.51 -11.23
CA ALA A 22 5.53 11.32 -9.85
C ALA A 22 4.32 11.04 -8.96
N VAL A 23 4.57 10.22 -7.95
CA VAL A 23 3.71 10.10 -6.77
C VAL A 23 4.51 10.54 -5.56
N GLU A 24 3.89 11.34 -4.71
CA GLU A 24 4.47 11.78 -3.44
C GLU A 24 3.57 11.44 -2.27
N PHE A 25 4.19 11.23 -1.11
CA PHE A 25 3.51 11.01 0.16
C PHE A 25 4.40 11.49 1.33
N PRO A 26 3.83 11.83 2.49
CA PRO A 26 4.63 12.25 3.64
C PRO A 26 5.58 11.13 4.05
N SER A 27 6.86 11.46 4.26
CA SER A 27 7.83 10.47 4.72
C SER A 27 7.49 9.94 6.11
N ASP A 28 6.70 10.68 6.90
CA ASP A 28 6.08 10.23 8.15
C ASP A 28 4.63 10.73 8.25
N PRO A 29 3.63 9.90 7.89
CA PRO A 29 2.23 10.28 7.99
C PRO A 29 1.75 10.61 9.41
N LYS A 30 2.46 10.18 10.47
CA LYS A 30 2.11 10.54 11.86
C LYS A 30 2.43 11.99 12.19
N GLY A 31 3.34 12.61 11.45
CA GLY A 31 3.69 14.03 11.55
C GLY A 31 2.65 14.99 10.95
N GLY A 32 1.52 14.44 10.46
CA GLY A 32 0.48 15.19 9.78
C GLY A 32 0.73 15.34 8.27
N ILE A 33 -0.19 16.02 7.60
CA ILE A 33 -0.13 16.24 6.16
C ILE A 33 0.64 17.54 5.89
N PRO A 34 1.80 17.50 5.22
CA PRO A 34 2.57 18.69 4.89
C PRO A 34 1.99 19.42 3.67
N PHE A 35 2.57 20.56 3.32
CA PHE A 35 2.27 21.21 2.04
C PHE A 35 2.45 20.24 0.85
N PHE A 36 1.47 20.20 -0.05
CA PHE A 36 1.49 19.29 -1.22
C PHE A 36 2.56 19.68 -2.24
N GLY A 37 3.08 20.91 -2.21
CA GLY A 37 4.21 21.31 -3.05
C GLY A 37 5.54 20.84 -2.47
N MET A 38 5.73 19.53 -2.35
CA MET A 38 6.99 18.89 -1.96
C MET A 38 7.37 19.02 -0.47
N GLY A 39 6.37 19.11 0.40
CA GLY A 39 6.55 19.05 1.84
C GLY A 39 7.04 20.35 2.48
N GLU A 40 7.65 20.21 3.66
CA GLU A 40 8.15 21.33 4.48
C GLU A 40 9.43 20.91 5.22
N PRO A 41 10.23 21.85 5.77
CA PRO A 41 11.51 21.52 6.41
C PRO A 41 11.44 20.40 7.46
N ASN A 42 10.40 20.45 8.32
CA ASN A 42 10.19 19.49 9.40
C ASN A 42 9.21 18.37 9.03
N ARG A 43 8.59 18.44 7.86
CA ARG A 43 7.60 17.46 7.38
C ARG A 43 7.93 17.07 5.92
N PRO A 44 8.99 16.26 5.72
CA PRO A 44 9.42 15.86 4.39
C PRO A 44 8.40 14.96 3.71
N VAL A 45 8.49 14.92 2.39
CA VAL A 45 7.80 13.95 1.53
C VAL A 45 8.80 13.04 0.85
N THR A 46 8.36 11.81 0.60
CA THR A 46 9.02 10.85 -0.27
C THR A 46 8.32 10.89 -1.62
N ILE A 47 9.11 10.92 -2.69
CA ILE A 47 8.63 11.05 -4.06
C ILE A 47 9.20 9.89 -4.87
N TYR A 48 8.36 9.20 -5.63
CA TYR A 48 8.78 8.25 -6.66
C TYR A 48 8.46 8.87 -8.01
N GLN A 49 9.50 9.13 -8.81
CA GLN A 49 9.35 9.77 -10.11
C GLN A 49 9.79 8.81 -11.23
N TRP A 50 8.83 8.41 -12.06
CA TRP A 50 9.09 7.78 -13.34
C TRP A 50 9.48 8.81 -14.39
N LYS A 51 10.44 8.46 -15.25
CA LYS A 51 10.96 9.30 -16.34
C LYS A 51 10.89 8.51 -17.65
N SER A 52 10.30 9.09 -18.70
CA SER A 52 9.99 8.38 -19.95
C SER A 52 11.21 7.86 -20.70
N ASP A 53 12.36 8.50 -20.54
CA ASP A 53 13.62 8.18 -21.20
C ASP A 53 14.48 7.17 -20.42
N TRP A 54 14.25 6.99 -19.11
CA TRP A 54 14.99 5.98 -18.31
C TRP A 54 14.53 4.56 -18.60
N GLN A 55 13.27 4.37 -19.01
CA GLN A 55 12.77 3.06 -19.42
C GLN A 55 13.43 2.54 -20.72
N PRO A 56 13.53 3.34 -21.81
CA PRO A 56 14.24 2.95 -23.03
C PRO A 56 15.76 3.10 -22.96
N ALA A 57 16.33 3.84 -21.99
CA ALA A 57 17.79 4.05 -21.87
C ALA A 57 18.62 2.77 -21.73
N ARG A 58 18.01 1.61 -21.44
CA ARG A 58 18.70 0.32 -21.49
C ARG A 58 19.05 -0.12 -22.91
N ASP A 59 18.23 0.29 -23.88
CA ASP A 59 18.19 -0.26 -25.23
C ASP A 59 18.22 0.84 -26.31
N ASN A 60 18.44 2.11 -25.94
CA ASN A 60 18.48 3.25 -26.86
C ASN A 60 19.53 4.27 -26.40
N ASP A 61 20.67 4.28 -27.08
CA ASP A 61 21.72 5.27 -27.02
C ASP A 61 21.67 6.24 -28.23
N VAL A 62 22.65 7.13 -28.33
CA VAL A 62 22.76 8.17 -29.34
C VAL A 62 22.91 7.58 -30.75
N ASP A 63 23.55 6.43 -30.90
CA ASP A 63 23.78 5.76 -32.18
C ASP A 63 22.52 5.11 -32.75
N GLU A 64 21.56 4.64 -31.94
CA GLU A 64 20.23 4.23 -32.46
C GLU A 64 19.49 5.42 -33.11
N LYS A 65 19.62 6.61 -32.51
CA LYS A 65 18.99 7.83 -33.06
C LYS A 65 19.74 8.36 -34.28
N TYR A 66 21.07 8.24 -34.29
CA TYR A 66 21.94 8.74 -35.34
C TYR A 66 22.81 7.60 -35.88
N PRO A 67 22.25 6.67 -36.68
CA PRO A 67 22.96 5.48 -37.14
C PRO A 67 24.15 5.77 -38.07
N ASN A 68 24.23 7.00 -38.60
CA ASN A 68 25.33 7.47 -39.44
C ASN A 68 26.31 8.38 -38.67
N MET A 69 26.22 8.43 -37.34
CA MET A 69 27.15 9.20 -36.52
C MET A 69 28.53 8.56 -36.58
N VAL A 70 29.56 9.41 -36.70
CA VAL A 70 30.96 9.00 -36.60
C VAL A 70 31.48 9.57 -35.28
N VAL A 71 32.02 8.69 -34.44
CA VAL A 71 32.60 9.04 -33.14
C VAL A 71 34.10 8.80 -33.21
N ASP A 72 34.89 9.76 -32.77
CA ASP A 72 36.33 9.58 -32.63
C ASP A 72 36.62 8.58 -31.51
N TRP A 73 37.60 7.70 -31.71
CA TRP A 73 38.02 6.78 -30.67
C TRP A 73 38.66 7.52 -29.49
N TYR A 74 38.20 7.22 -28.28
CA TYR A 74 38.71 7.83 -27.06
C TYR A 74 39.46 6.81 -26.20
N PRO A 75 40.75 7.03 -25.89
CA PRO A 75 41.59 6.03 -25.23
C PRO A 75 41.22 5.74 -23.76
N PHE A 76 40.41 6.59 -23.12
CA PHE A 76 40.03 6.46 -21.71
C PHE A 76 38.65 5.83 -21.50
N SER A 77 38.05 5.24 -22.55
CA SER A 77 36.78 4.52 -22.45
C SER A 77 36.95 3.03 -22.13
N GLY A 78 38.17 2.49 -22.21
CA GLY A 78 38.41 1.05 -22.15
C GLY A 78 37.95 0.27 -23.39
N ARG A 79 37.53 0.97 -24.47
CA ARG A 79 37.13 0.36 -25.75
C ARG A 79 38.24 0.38 -26.78
N SER A 80 38.21 -0.56 -27.71
CA SER A 80 39.20 -0.66 -28.79
C SER A 80 38.95 0.38 -29.90
N PRO A 81 39.99 0.75 -30.68
CA PRO A 81 39.80 1.59 -31.86
C PRO A 81 38.75 1.02 -32.81
N GLY A 82 37.75 1.83 -33.16
CA GLY A 82 36.62 1.44 -34.02
C GLY A 82 35.37 0.96 -33.27
N GLU A 83 35.43 0.80 -31.95
CA GLU A 83 34.26 0.59 -31.10
C GLU A 83 33.70 1.93 -30.61
N ILE A 84 32.37 2.07 -30.63
CA ILE A 84 31.67 3.20 -30.01
C ILE A 84 31.63 2.95 -28.50
N ALA A 85 32.07 3.93 -27.72
CA ALA A 85 32.03 3.87 -26.27
C ALA A 85 30.69 4.33 -25.73
N GLU A 86 30.06 3.49 -24.92
CA GLU A 86 28.81 3.79 -24.23
C GLU A 86 29.07 4.73 -23.04
N ALA A 87 28.07 5.51 -22.64
CA ALA A 87 28.19 6.37 -21.46
C ALA A 87 28.58 5.58 -20.19
N ALA A 88 28.11 4.34 -20.06
CA ALA A 88 28.43 3.49 -18.91
C ALA A 88 29.92 3.03 -18.88
N ASP A 89 30.60 2.98 -20.03
CA ASP A 89 31.98 2.50 -20.14
C ASP A 89 32.97 3.39 -19.36
N TYR A 90 32.70 4.70 -19.33
CA TYR A 90 33.49 5.68 -18.58
C TYR A 90 33.43 5.50 -17.06
N GLY A 91 32.49 4.69 -16.54
CA GLY A 91 32.42 4.34 -15.12
C GLY A 91 33.04 3.00 -14.77
N GLY A 92 33.56 2.26 -15.77
CA GLY A 92 34.19 0.96 -15.61
C GLY A 92 35.57 1.03 -14.97
N LYS A 93 36.23 -0.13 -14.82
CA LYS A 93 37.56 -0.23 -14.19
C LYS A 93 38.66 0.53 -14.94
N GLU A 94 38.52 0.66 -16.25
CA GLU A 94 39.45 1.34 -17.15
C GLU A 94 38.98 2.74 -17.56
N GLY A 95 37.73 3.08 -17.21
CA GLY A 95 37.13 4.38 -17.46
C GLY A 95 37.39 5.38 -16.34
N ASP A 96 37.26 6.67 -16.64
CA ASP A 96 37.23 7.73 -15.64
C ASP A 96 35.95 8.55 -15.76
N LYS A 97 35.17 8.56 -14.67
CA LYS A 97 33.92 9.33 -14.58
C LYS A 97 34.17 10.82 -14.79
N ALA A 98 35.39 11.33 -14.58
CA ALA A 98 35.74 12.73 -14.82
C ALA A 98 35.41 13.20 -16.25
N PHE A 99 35.39 12.30 -17.23
CA PHE A 99 34.99 12.61 -18.61
C PHE A 99 33.47 12.76 -18.79
N LEU A 100 32.69 12.24 -17.84
CA LEU A 100 31.25 12.47 -17.71
C LEU A 100 31.00 13.35 -16.47
N THR A 101 31.36 14.62 -16.58
CA THR A 101 31.36 15.59 -15.47
C THR A 101 30.04 15.65 -14.68
N SER A 102 28.89 15.50 -15.34
CA SER A 102 27.59 15.41 -14.66
C SER A 102 27.51 14.19 -13.74
N TRP A 103 27.93 13.02 -14.22
CA TRP A 103 27.99 11.81 -13.40
C TRP A 103 29.03 11.92 -12.29
N ALA A 104 30.22 12.44 -12.59
CA ALA A 104 31.28 12.66 -11.60
C ALA A 104 30.84 13.61 -10.49
N ALA A 105 30.00 14.61 -10.80
CA ALA A 105 29.42 15.53 -9.83
C ALA A 105 28.29 14.90 -9.00
N GLY A 106 27.94 13.63 -9.23
CA GLY A 106 26.87 12.91 -8.53
C GLY A 106 25.46 13.27 -9.00
N ASN A 107 25.30 13.85 -10.18
CA ASN A 107 23.98 14.13 -10.74
C ASN A 107 23.36 12.83 -11.28
N THR A 108 22.29 12.36 -10.65
CA THR A 108 21.58 11.13 -11.01
C THR A 108 20.92 11.20 -12.40
N LEU A 109 20.54 12.39 -12.88
CA LEU A 109 20.06 12.57 -14.27
C LEU A 109 21.13 12.28 -15.32
N GLY A 110 22.41 12.37 -14.94
CA GLY A 110 23.54 12.03 -15.79
C GLY A 110 24.22 10.72 -15.39
N ASP A 111 23.62 9.91 -14.52
CA ASP A 111 24.16 8.61 -14.11
C ASP A 111 23.66 7.50 -15.05
N PRO A 112 24.48 7.02 -16.01
CA PRO A 112 24.07 5.98 -16.94
C PRO A 112 23.87 4.62 -16.26
N ALA A 113 24.57 4.35 -15.15
CA ALA A 113 24.42 3.09 -14.42
C ALA A 113 23.07 3.03 -13.68
N LEU A 114 22.60 4.14 -13.13
CA LEU A 114 21.28 4.24 -12.51
C LEU A 114 20.18 4.12 -13.57
N GLN A 115 20.33 4.81 -14.70
CA GLN A 115 19.38 4.80 -15.82
C GLN A 115 19.21 3.41 -16.43
N ALA A 116 20.30 2.67 -16.59
CA ALA A 116 20.26 1.30 -17.12
C ALA A 116 19.60 0.29 -16.15
N GLN A 117 19.46 0.62 -14.86
CA GLN A 117 18.92 -0.32 -13.87
C GLN A 117 17.44 -0.12 -13.59
N ARG A 118 16.92 1.12 -13.69
CA ARG A 118 15.57 1.44 -13.24
C ARG A 118 14.96 2.61 -14.00
N SER A 119 13.64 2.56 -14.14
CA SER A 119 12.81 3.62 -14.75
C SER A 119 12.25 4.63 -13.74
N VAL A 120 12.46 4.38 -12.44
CA VAL A 120 11.94 5.20 -11.34
C VAL A 120 13.08 5.64 -10.44
N GLU A 121 13.05 6.91 -10.06
CA GLU A 121 13.95 7.49 -9.08
C GLU A 121 13.18 7.81 -7.80
N LYS A 122 13.74 7.38 -6.67
CA LYS A 122 13.25 7.73 -5.34
C LYS A 122 13.96 8.97 -4.84
N LEU A 123 13.16 9.95 -4.42
CA LEU A 123 13.58 11.28 -4.04
C LEU A 123 12.96 11.63 -2.68
N VAL A 124 13.60 12.54 -1.96
CA VAL A 124 13.05 13.16 -0.74
C VAL A 124 13.06 14.67 -0.92
N ALA A 125 12.03 15.34 -0.42
CA ALA A 125 11.96 16.79 -0.39
C ALA A 125 11.50 17.29 0.98
N ARG A 126 12.02 18.45 1.37
CA ARG A 126 11.77 19.18 2.62
C ARG A 126 11.22 20.58 2.31
N GLY A 127 10.36 20.68 1.31
CA GLY A 127 9.90 21.92 0.69
C GLY A 127 10.39 22.08 -0.75
N PHE A 128 9.76 22.99 -1.47
CA PHE A 128 10.13 23.31 -2.84
C PHE A 128 11.63 23.66 -2.95
N GLY A 129 12.28 23.22 -4.02
CA GLY A 129 13.71 23.48 -4.25
C GLY A 129 14.68 22.64 -3.41
N THR A 130 14.20 21.77 -2.52
CA THR A 130 15.06 20.90 -1.68
C THR A 130 15.03 19.43 -2.09
N ILE A 131 14.47 19.13 -3.26
CA ILE A 131 14.41 17.76 -3.77
C ILE A 131 15.81 17.20 -3.96
N THR A 132 16.03 16.00 -3.45
CA THR A 132 17.31 15.32 -3.56
C THR A 132 17.08 13.82 -3.74
N PRO A 133 17.83 13.15 -4.63
CA PRO A 133 17.78 11.70 -4.73
C PRO A 133 18.20 11.06 -3.41
N VAL A 134 17.58 9.93 -3.05
CA VAL A 134 18.11 9.11 -1.96
C VAL A 134 19.39 8.40 -2.41
N ALA A 135 20.21 7.96 -1.47
CA ALA A 135 21.42 7.21 -1.79
C ALA A 135 21.10 5.94 -2.61
N ASP A 136 22.01 5.52 -3.49
CA ASP A 136 21.81 4.37 -4.41
C ASP A 136 21.31 3.10 -3.72
N ARG A 137 21.86 2.79 -2.54
CA ARG A 137 21.46 1.64 -1.70
C ARG A 137 20.02 1.72 -1.15
N GLN A 138 19.40 2.89 -1.20
CA GLN A 138 18.03 3.17 -0.77
C GLN A 138 17.09 3.40 -1.96
N GLN A 139 17.61 3.45 -3.19
CA GLN A 139 16.79 3.50 -4.38
C GLN A 139 16.02 2.20 -4.52
N ASP A 140 14.70 2.28 -4.63
CA ASP A 140 13.79 1.16 -4.83
C ASP A 140 12.60 1.60 -5.71
N GLY A 141 11.68 0.68 -5.97
CA GLY A 141 10.54 0.94 -6.85
C GLY A 141 10.85 0.74 -8.33
N GLU A 142 9.79 0.50 -9.08
CA GLU A 142 9.84 0.18 -10.51
C GLU A 142 8.64 0.83 -11.19
N ALA A 143 8.75 1.10 -12.48
CA ALA A 143 7.59 1.43 -13.28
C ALA A 143 7.70 0.87 -14.68
N ASN A 144 6.54 0.58 -15.24
CA ASN A 144 6.39 0.25 -16.66
C ASN A 144 5.33 1.17 -17.24
N ALA A 145 5.67 1.81 -18.35
CA ALA A 145 4.78 2.70 -19.05
C ALA A 145 4.73 2.39 -20.54
N VAL A 146 3.54 2.52 -21.11
CA VAL A 146 3.28 2.36 -22.55
C VAL A 146 2.50 3.57 -23.02
N TRP A 147 2.97 4.18 -24.11
CA TRP A 147 2.24 5.20 -24.82
C TRP A 147 1.54 4.57 -26.03
N LYS A 148 0.22 4.75 -26.13
CA LYS A 148 -0.59 4.27 -27.27
C LYS A 148 -1.73 5.22 -27.56
N ASN A 149 -1.88 5.61 -28.83
CA ASN A 149 -2.98 6.44 -29.32
C ASN A 149 -3.15 7.78 -28.55
N GLY A 150 -2.03 8.46 -28.23
CA GLY A 150 -2.05 9.73 -27.52
C GLY A 150 -2.37 9.62 -26.02
N ILE A 151 -2.17 8.44 -25.44
CA ILE A 151 -2.41 8.17 -24.02
C ILE A 151 -1.22 7.42 -23.46
N TRP A 152 -0.68 7.94 -22.35
CA TRP A 152 0.24 7.23 -21.50
C TRP A 152 -0.49 6.39 -20.47
N MET A 153 -0.10 5.12 -20.36
CA MET A 153 -0.48 4.22 -19.28
C MET A 153 0.77 3.81 -18.53
N ALA A 154 0.91 4.26 -17.28
CA ALA A 154 2.05 3.93 -16.43
C ALA A 154 1.57 3.20 -15.17
N VAL A 155 2.29 2.15 -14.79
CA VAL A 155 2.14 1.44 -13.54
C VAL A 155 3.40 1.64 -12.74
N LEU A 156 3.28 2.27 -11.57
CA LEU A 156 4.38 2.45 -10.63
C LEU A 156 4.19 1.53 -9.43
N SER A 157 5.21 0.74 -9.15
CA SER A 157 5.26 -0.23 -8.07
C SER A 157 6.32 0.21 -7.06
N MET A 158 5.95 0.27 -5.78
CA MET A 158 6.87 0.63 -4.71
C MET A 158 6.68 -0.29 -3.49
N PRO A 159 7.72 -0.52 -2.68
CA PRO A 159 7.60 -1.31 -1.46
C PRO A 159 6.57 -0.73 -0.50
N ARG A 160 5.79 -1.59 0.17
CA ARG A 160 4.88 -1.14 1.23
C ARG A 160 5.63 -0.64 2.45
N ALA A 161 6.77 -1.25 2.77
CA ALA A 161 7.63 -0.82 3.87
C ALA A 161 8.42 0.41 3.43
N GLN A 162 8.27 1.50 4.16
CA GLN A 162 9.01 2.74 4.01
C GLN A 162 9.86 2.96 5.26
N GLU A 163 10.75 3.96 5.25
CA GLU A 163 11.71 4.16 6.33
C GLU A 163 11.05 4.37 7.71
N LYS A 164 9.94 5.14 7.76
CA LYS A 164 9.27 5.50 9.01
C LYS A 164 7.89 4.90 9.20
N PHE A 165 7.32 4.30 8.16
CA PHE A 165 6.00 3.70 8.20
C PHE A 165 5.87 2.57 7.18
N THR A 166 4.83 1.77 7.31
CA THR A 166 4.46 0.77 6.30
C THR A 166 3.06 1.11 5.82
N PHE A 167 2.79 1.05 4.51
CA PHE A 167 1.43 1.12 3.97
C PHE A 167 0.62 -0.09 4.45
N ALA A 168 0.03 -0.02 5.65
CA ALA A 168 -0.74 -1.10 6.25
C ALA A 168 -2.15 -1.18 5.65
N ARG A 169 -2.73 -2.38 5.65
CA ARG A 169 -4.13 -2.56 5.22
C ARG A 169 -5.07 -1.87 6.22
N GLY A 170 -5.99 -1.06 5.71
CA GLY A 170 -6.91 -0.20 6.46
C GLY A 170 -6.29 1.11 6.96
N GLN A 171 -4.99 1.31 6.77
CA GLN A 171 -4.38 2.61 7.02
C GLN A 171 -4.64 3.53 5.84
N THR A 172 -5.02 4.76 6.14
CA THR A 172 -5.15 5.83 5.15
C THR A 172 -3.87 6.65 5.11
N VAL A 173 -3.26 6.77 3.93
CA VAL A 173 -2.02 7.55 3.71
C VAL A 173 -2.31 8.61 2.65
N PRO A 174 -1.98 9.89 2.90
CA PRO A 174 -2.13 10.92 1.89
C PRO A 174 -1.11 10.73 0.77
N VAL A 175 -1.57 10.85 -0.48
CA VAL A 175 -0.77 10.77 -1.71
C VAL A 175 -1.11 11.94 -2.62
N ALA A 176 -0.13 12.50 -3.31
CA ALA A 176 -0.33 13.49 -4.36
C ALA A 176 0.46 13.08 -5.61
N PHE A 177 0.08 13.66 -6.75
CA PHE A 177 0.62 13.28 -8.05
C PHE A 177 1.12 14.52 -8.78
N ALA A 178 2.14 14.31 -9.60
CA ALA A 178 2.59 15.32 -10.55
C ALA A 178 2.91 14.69 -11.90
N ALA A 179 2.64 15.42 -12.97
CA ALA A 179 2.95 14.99 -14.33
C ALA A 179 3.64 16.12 -15.09
N TRP A 180 4.59 15.76 -15.95
CA TRP A 180 5.32 16.66 -16.82
C TRP A 180 5.05 16.26 -18.27
N ASP A 181 4.63 17.22 -19.07
CA ASP A 181 4.47 17.14 -20.53
C ASP A 181 5.71 17.74 -21.21
N GLY A 182 6.55 16.85 -21.75
CA GLY A 182 7.80 17.21 -22.41
C GLY A 182 7.59 18.07 -23.66
N ALA A 183 6.45 17.96 -24.32
CA ALA A 183 6.12 18.71 -25.54
C ALA A 183 5.81 20.17 -25.19
N LYS A 184 5.36 20.42 -23.96
CA LYS A 184 5.20 21.76 -23.38
C LYS A 184 6.45 22.30 -22.68
N SER A 185 7.58 21.59 -22.78
CA SER A 185 8.84 21.95 -22.12
C SER A 185 8.79 21.94 -20.58
N GLU A 186 7.84 21.18 -20.02
CA GLU A 186 7.68 21.05 -18.58
C GLU A 186 8.88 20.31 -17.97
N ARG A 187 9.46 20.88 -16.91
CA ARG A 187 10.58 20.30 -16.15
C ARG A 187 10.65 20.91 -14.75
N GLY A 188 11.24 20.18 -13.80
CA GLY A 188 11.43 20.69 -12.45
C GLY A 188 10.11 21.10 -11.80
N GLY A 189 9.93 22.38 -11.50
CA GLY A 189 8.70 22.93 -10.92
C GLY A 189 7.58 23.25 -11.92
N GLU A 190 7.88 23.33 -13.22
CA GLU A 190 6.88 23.50 -14.28
C GLU A 190 6.24 22.14 -14.55
N LYS A 191 5.05 21.92 -13.99
CA LYS A 191 4.33 20.64 -14.03
C LYS A 191 2.88 20.80 -13.63
N ALA A 192 2.04 19.84 -14.01
CA ALA A 192 0.74 19.67 -13.40
C ALA A 192 0.88 19.00 -12.03
N VAL A 193 0.16 19.48 -11.01
CA VAL A 193 0.14 18.89 -9.66
C VAL A 193 -1.28 18.66 -9.19
N SER A 194 -1.47 17.62 -8.37
CA SER A 194 -2.71 17.42 -7.62
C SER A 194 -2.61 17.99 -6.20
N THR A 195 -3.76 18.10 -5.53
CA THR A 195 -3.78 18.18 -4.07
C THR A 195 -3.61 16.79 -3.45
N TRP A 196 -3.63 16.70 -2.12
CA TRP A 196 -3.65 15.43 -1.41
C TRP A 196 -4.95 14.64 -1.67
N TYR A 197 -4.78 13.37 -2.01
CA TYR A 197 -5.78 12.31 -1.98
C TYR A 197 -5.43 11.30 -0.89
N PHE A 198 -6.38 10.45 -0.51
CA PHE A 198 -6.19 9.46 0.54
C PHE A 198 -6.18 8.05 -0.05
N LEU A 199 -5.02 7.40 0.02
CA LEU A 199 -4.84 6.00 -0.36
C LEU A 199 -5.10 5.10 0.85
N SER A 200 -6.01 4.14 0.70
CA SER A 200 -6.24 3.08 1.69
C SER A 200 -6.17 1.72 1.00
N LEU A 201 -5.44 0.80 1.61
CA LEU A 201 -5.38 -0.59 1.15
C LEU A 201 -6.48 -1.39 1.83
N GLU A 202 -7.28 -2.12 1.08
CA GLU A 202 -8.40 -2.90 1.62
C GLU A 202 -7.93 -3.92 2.68
N GLN A 203 -8.69 -4.04 3.79
CA GLN A 203 -8.47 -5.08 4.79
C GLN A 203 -9.15 -6.37 4.34
N PRO A 204 -8.46 -7.54 4.38
CA PRO A 204 -9.14 -8.79 4.14
C PRO A 204 -10.22 -8.95 5.21
N VAL A 205 -11.47 -9.08 4.78
CA VAL A 205 -12.57 -9.41 5.68
C VAL A 205 -12.32 -10.78 6.29
N SER A 206 -12.47 -10.89 7.61
CA SER A 206 -12.29 -12.15 8.32
C SER A 206 -13.29 -13.19 7.83
N ALA A 207 -12.89 -14.45 7.71
CA ALA A 207 -13.82 -15.56 7.47
C ALA A 207 -14.94 -15.58 8.53
N PHE A 208 -14.66 -15.10 9.74
CA PHE A 208 -15.64 -14.93 10.79
C PHE A 208 -16.78 -13.97 10.42
N THR A 209 -16.54 -12.95 9.58
CA THR A 209 -17.60 -12.05 9.10
C THR A 209 -18.67 -12.81 8.32
N TYR A 210 -18.30 -13.88 7.61
CA TYR A 210 -19.24 -14.74 6.89
C TYR A 210 -19.87 -15.83 7.78
N VAL A 211 -19.13 -16.33 8.78
CA VAL A 211 -19.57 -17.44 9.64
C VAL A 211 -20.36 -16.98 10.87
N ALA A 212 -20.11 -15.77 11.39
CA ALA A 212 -20.76 -15.25 12.58
C ALA A 212 -22.30 -15.19 12.48
N PRO A 213 -22.92 -14.78 11.36
CA PRO A 213 -24.38 -14.82 11.22
C PRO A 213 -24.93 -16.25 11.32
N LEU A 214 -24.25 -17.22 10.72
CA LEU A 214 -24.66 -18.63 10.76
C LEU A 214 -24.55 -19.20 12.18
N LEU A 215 -23.47 -18.88 12.90
CA LEU A 215 -23.31 -19.27 14.30
C LEU A 215 -24.35 -18.62 15.21
N ALA A 216 -24.71 -17.35 14.96
CA ALA A 216 -25.76 -16.66 15.70
C ALA A 216 -27.12 -17.34 15.50
N VAL A 217 -27.49 -17.66 14.25
CA VAL A 217 -28.73 -18.38 13.94
C VAL A 217 -28.73 -19.77 14.56
N ALA A 218 -27.64 -20.52 14.44
CA ALA A 218 -27.51 -21.84 15.06
C ALA A 218 -27.61 -21.78 16.59
N GLY A 219 -27.01 -20.76 17.21
CA GLY A 219 -27.09 -20.52 18.64
C GLY A 219 -28.51 -20.22 19.12
N VAL A 220 -29.25 -19.36 18.41
CA VAL A 220 -30.66 -19.08 18.70
C VAL A 220 -31.50 -20.35 18.59
N ALA A 221 -31.35 -21.10 17.50
CA ALA A 221 -32.06 -22.36 17.30
C ALA A 221 -31.76 -23.40 18.41
N ALA A 222 -30.51 -23.49 18.85
CA ALA A 222 -30.11 -24.38 19.94
C ALA A 222 -30.75 -23.99 21.28
N VAL A 223 -30.84 -22.70 21.60
CA VAL A 223 -31.50 -22.18 22.80
C VAL A 223 -33.00 -22.48 22.76
N GLU A 224 -33.66 -22.25 21.63
CA GLU A 224 -35.08 -22.57 21.45
C GLU A 224 -35.36 -24.07 21.63
N LEU A 225 -34.54 -24.93 21.01
CA LEU A 225 -34.65 -26.38 21.15
C LEU A 225 -34.40 -26.85 22.58
N ALA A 226 -33.43 -26.27 23.29
CA ALA A 226 -33.16 -26.57 24.69
C ALA A 226 -34.32 -26.13 25.59
N GLY A 227 -34.90 -24.95 25.35
CA GLY A 227 -36.09 -24.47 26.05
C GLY A 227 -37.30 -25.38 25.85
N LEU A 228 -37.57 -25.79 24.60
CA LEU A 228 -38.63 -26.75 24.26
C LEU A 228 -38.42 -28.12 24.92
N ARG A 229 -37.18 -28.64 24.94
CA ARG A 229 -36.84 -29.89 25.62
C ARG A 229 -37.01 -29.77 27.14
N GLY A 230 -36.60 -28.67 27.75
CA GLY A 230 -36.78 -28.42 29.18
C GLY A 230 -38.26 -28.33 29.58
N LEU A 231 -39.10 -27.70 28.75
CA LEU A 231 -40.55 -27.65 28.93
C LEU A 231 -41.21 -29.03 28.78
N ARG A 232 -40.75 -29.86 27.84
CA ARG A 232 -41.22 -31.25 27.69
C ARG A 232 -40.79 -32.13 28.86
N ALA A 233 -39.56 -31.99 29.34
CA ALA A 233 -39.07 -32.74 30.51
C ALA A 233 -39.84 -32.40 31.80
N ARG A 234 -40.29 -31.16 31.96
CA ARG A 234 -41.15 -30.74 33.09
C ARG A 234 -42.59 -31.26 33.00
N LYS A 235 -43.07 -31.65 31.82
CA LYS A 235 -44.42 -32.23 31.62
C LYS A 235 -44.51 -33.73 31.91
N SER A 236 -43.44 -34.36 32.40
CA SER A 236 -43.50 -35.72 32.95
C SER A 236 -43.08 -35.71 34.41
N PRO A 237 -44.07 -35.94 35.29
CA PRO A 237 -44.12 -37.23 35.96
C PRO A 237 -45.45 -37.92 35.67
N ALA A 238 -45.37 -39.20 35.28
CA ALA A 238 -46.48 -40.12 35.48
C ALA A 238 -46.78 -40.17 36.98
N GLY A 239 -47.78 -39.41 37.40
CA GLY A 239 -48.36 -39.51 38.73
C GLY A 239 -49.00 -40.89 38.86
N THR A 240 -48.43 -41.72 39.73
CA THR A 240 -49.16 -42.78 40.40
C THR A 240 -50.36 -42.15 41.11
N HIS A 241 -51.56 -42.57 40.75
CA HIS A 241 -52.79 -42.21 41.43
C HIS A 241 -52.74 -42.77 42.87
N ARG A 242 -52.26 -41.97 43.83
CA ARG A 242 -52.52 -42.20 45.25
C ARG A 242 -53.60 -41.22 45.70
N SER A 243 -54.78 -41.75 46.00
CA SER A 243 -55.95 -40.99 46.42
C SER A 243 -55.63 -40.09 47.62
N SER A 244 -55.79 -38.79 47.45
CA SER A 244 -55.77 -37.76 48.50
C SER A 244 -57.07 -37.78 49.34
N GLY A 245 -57.54 -38.97 49.71
CA GLY A 245 -58.75 -39.18 50.51
C GLY A 245 -58.54 -39.98 51.81
N ALA A 246 -57.37 -40.60 52.02
CA ALA A 246 -57.12 -41.48 53.16
C ALA A 246 -56.36 -40.78 54.32
N ALA A 247 -55.43 -39.86 54.01
CA ALA A 247 -54.61 -39.19 55.03
C ALA A 247 -55.42 -38.18 55.88
N LEU A 248 -56.39 -37.48 55.29
CA LEU A 248 -57.22 -36.50 56.00
C LEU A 248 -58.23 -37.17 56.94
N ARG A 249 -58.75 -38.37 56.60
CA ARG A 249 -59.65 -39.13 57.47
C ARG A 249 -58.92 -39.75 58.68
N GLY A 250 -57.67 -40.19 58.49
CA GLY A 250 -56.83 -40.69 59.59
C GLY A 250 -56.44 -39.61 60.60
N TRP A 251 -56.14 -38.38 60.13
CA TRP A 251 -55.77 -37.27 61.00
C TRP A 251 -56.94 -36.78 61.86
N ILE A 252 -58.14 -36.65 61.28
CA ILE A 252 -59.34 -36.21 62.02
C ILE A 252 -59.78 -37.26 63.07
N ALA A 253 -59.62 -38.56 62.79
CA ALA A 253 -59.92 -39.62 63.74
C ALA A 253 -58.95 -39.64 64.94
N ASN A 254 -57.64 -39.46 64.70
CA ASN A 254 -56.64 -39.42 65.77
C ASN A 254 -56.73 -38.15 66.63
N PHE A 255 -57.10 -37.01 66.05
CA PHE A 255 -57.24 -35.75 66.78
C PHE A 255 -58.44 -35.77 67.75
N ARG A 256 -59.57 -36.39 67.36
CA ARG A 256 -60.73 -36.58 68.26
C ARG A 256 -60.45 -37.55 69.42
N ALA A 257 -59.64 -38.60 69.20
CA ALA A 257 -59.27 -39.56 70.24
C ALA A 257 -58.29 -38.97 71.28
N GLN A 258 -57.45 -38.00 70.90
CA GLN A 258 -56.53 -37.32 71.82
C GLN A 258 -57.23 -36.29 72.71
N LEU A 259 -58.28 -35.62 72.22
CA LEU A 259 -59.03 -34.62 72.99
C LEU A 259 -59.97 -35.24 74.05
N THR A 260 -60.39 -36.49 73.91
CA THR A 260 -61.23 -37.18 74.89
C THR A 260 -60.46 -37.85 76.03
N ARG A 261 -59.13 -38.01 75.91
CA ARG A 261 -58.29 -38.65 76.96
C ARG A 261 -57.63 -37.68 77.95
N ARG A 262 -57.73 -36.37 77.75
CA ARG A 262 -57.01 -35.36 78.57
C ARG A 262 -57.86 -34.66 79.66
N GLY A 263 -59.02 -35.23 79.99
CA GLY A 263 -59.94 -34.72 81.03
C GLY A 263 -60.12 -35.62 82.27
N LYS A 264 -59.30 -36.67 82.48
CA LYS A 264 -59.35 -37.52 83.68
C LYS A 264 -57.95 -37.78 84.24
N ARG A 265 -57.61 -37.01 85.29
CA ARG A 265 -56.57 -37.10 86.35
C ARG A 265 -56.28 -35.65 86.76
N GLY A 266 -56.69 -35.09 87.91
CA GLY A 266 -56.64 -35.62 89.29
C GLY A 266 -55.16 -35.70 89.69
N ASP A 267 -54.59 -34.94 90.62
CA ASP A 267 -55.09 -34.21 91.80
C ASP A 267 -54.34 -32.88 91.98
#